data_AF-A0A381I803-F1
#
_entry.id   AF-A0A381I803-F1
#
_cell.length_a   1.000
_cell.length_b   1.000
_cell.length_c   1.000
_cell.angle_alpha   90.00
_cell.angle_beta   90.00
_cell.angle_gamma   90.00
#
_symmetry.space_group_name_H-M   'P 1'
#
loop_
_entity.id
_entity.type
_entity.pdbx_description
1 polymer ?
#
loop_
_entity_poly.entity_id
_entity_poly.type
_entity_poly.pdbx_seq_one_letter_code
_entity_poly.pdbx_strand_id
1 'polypeptide(L)'
;MLILWDLNWQQKYNASYIQVDSVVGHVKPRDEATLEEFFKLQRSKCPAYLIGGVRFKYQPVLSENDVEEDLKIGMTRCDAIAVTENATGQETSMEKIELFRKNLGDFPLVIAAGVTLENAKKQLKLGDMAIIGSYFKDNYKDFGDVSVEHVKTFMDEIKKIREEL
;
A
#
# COMPACT_ATOMS: atom_id res chain seq x y z
N MET A 1 -18.85 -9.93 4.34
CA MET A 1 -17.63 -10.66 3.96
C MET A 1 -16.46 -9.78 4.37
N LEU A 2 -15.94 -9.98 5.58
CA LEU A 2 -14.72 -9.30 6.07
C LEU A 2 -13.54 -10.02 5.42
N ILE A 3 -12.95 -9.41 4.40
CA ILE A 3 -11.77 -9.93 3.74
C ILE A 3 -10.55 -9.42 4.54
N LEU A 4 -10.25 -10.09 5.65
CA LEU A 4 -8.97 -9.95 6.34
C LEU A 4 -8.15 -11.18 5.98
N TRP A 5 -7.32 -11.04 4.96
CA TRP A 5 -6.44 -12.07 4.45
C TRP A 5 -5.57 -12.61 5.59
N ASP A 6 -5.65 -13.92 5.77
CA ASP A 6 -5.09 -14.67 6.88
C ASP A 6 -3.58 -14.41 7.06
N LEU A 7 -3.15 -13.78 8.18
CA LEU A 7 -1.72 -13.58 8.45
C LEU A 7 -0.97 -14.90 8.65
N ASN A 8 -1.65 -16.04 8.76
CA ASN A 8 -1.01 -17.37 8.80
C ASN A 8 -0.22 -17.68 7.51
N TRP A 9 -0.46 -16.97 6.40
CA TRP A 9 0.40 -17.05 5.21
C TRP A 9 1.86 -16.73 5.53
N GLN A 10 2.12 -15.87 6.52
CA GLN A 10 3.46 -15.61 7.03
C GLN A 10 4.12 -16.91 7.47
N GLN A 11 3.46 -17.68 8.33
CA GLN A 11 4.02 -18.91 8.90
C GLN A 11 4.19 -19.99 7.83
N LYS A 12 3.22 -20.09 6.92
CA LYS A 12 3.23 -21.09 5.85
C LYS A 12 4.38 -20.88 4.85
N TYR A 13 4.68 -19.63 4.51
CA TYR A 13 5.68 -19.30 3.47
C TYR A 13 6.93 -18.60 4.00
N ASN A 14 7.04 -18.44 5.32
CA ASN A 14 8.08 -17.65 5.96
C ASN A 14 8.21 -16.25 5.34
N ALA A 15 7.08 -15.59 5.08
CA ALA A 15 7.07 -14.29 4.42
C ALA A 15 7.67 -13.21 5.34
N SER A 16 8.47 -12.31 4.77
CA SER A 16 9.03 -11.15 5.50
C SER A 16 8.06 -9.95 5.53
N TYR A 17 7.16 -9.88 4.55
CA TYR A 17 6.20 -8.79 4.38
C TYR A 17 4.83 -9.36 4.01
N ILE A 18 3.76 -8.73 4.48
CA ILE A 18 2.38 -8.97 4.06
C ILE A 18 1.76 -7.62 3.71
N GLN A 19 1.07 -7.54 2.58
CA GLN A 19 0.20 -6.41 2.28
C GLN A 19 -1.26 -6.81 2.48
N VAL A 20 -2.01 -5.96 3.17
CA VAL A 20 -3.47 -6.09 3.32
C VAL A 20 -4.15 -4.87 2.72
N ASP A 21 -5.27 -5.09 2.05
CA ASP A 21 -5.99 -4.04 1.35
C ASP A 21 -6.43 -2.93 2.29
N SER A 22 -6.87 -3.26 3.51
CA SER A 22 -7.33 -2.21 4.41
C SER A 22 -7.10 -2.53 5.88
N VAL A 23 -6.50 -1.55 6.57
CA VAL A 23 -6.36 -1.54 8.02
C VAL A 23 -7.34 -0.57 8.69
N VAL A 24 -7.89 0.39 7.94
CA VAL A 24 -8.84 1.41 8.40
C VAL A 24 -9.74 1.87 7.25
N GLY A 25 -10.97 2.29 7.56
CA GLY A 25 -11.83 2.98 6.60
C GLY A 25 -12.91 2.10 5.97
N HIS A 26 -12.87 0.79 6.20
CA HIS A 26 -13.68 -0.20 5.48
C HIS A 26 -14.76 -0.88 6.34
N VAL A 27 -14.85 -0.52 7.62
CA VAL A 27 -15.87 -1.00 8.54
C VAL A 27 -16.67 0.18 9.09
N LYS A 28 -17.86 -0.10 9.61
CA LYS A 28 -18.68 0.94 10.26
C LYS A 28 -18.09 1.29 11.63
N PRO A 29 -18.36 2.48 12.19
CA PRO A 29 -17.85 2.88 13.51
C PRO A 29 -18.10 1.84 14.62
N ARG A 30 -19.28 1.19 14.62
CA ARG A 30 -19.63 0.14 15.58
C ARG A 30 -18.70 -1.08 15.55
N ASP A 31 -18.01 -1.32 14.44
CA ASP A 31 -17.18 -2.50 14.18
C ASP A 31 -15.67 -2.18 14.38
N GLU A 32 -15.27 -0.91 14.55
CA GLU A 32 -13.87 -0.48 14.66
C GLU A 32 -13.14 -1.08 15.87
N ALA A 33 -13.80 -1.17 17.04
CA ALA A 33 -13.20 -1.77 18.23
C ALA A 33 -12.88 -3.26 18.03
N THR A 34 -13.72 -3.97 17.26
CA THR A 34 -13.46 -5.38 16.92
C THR A 34 -12.27 -5.50 15.96
N LEU A 35 -12.16 -4.57 15.00
CA LEU A 35 -11.05 -4.54 14.05
C LEU A 35 -9.72 -4.23 14.73
N GLU A 36 -9.71 -3.32 15.72
CA GLU A 36 -8.52 -3.03 16.52
C GLU A 36 -8.02 -4.26 17.28
N GLU A 37 -8.90 -4.95 18.01
CA GLU A 37 -8.53 -6.16 18.76
C GLU A 37 -8.10 -7.30 17.82
N PHE A 38 -8.71 -7.40 16.63
CA PHE A 38 -8.24 -8.32 15.60
C PHE A 38 -6.79 -8.03 15.20
N PHE A 39 -6.44 -6.78 14.87
CA PHE A 39 -5.06 -6.44 14.51
C PHE A 39 -4.09 -6.68 15.66
N LYS A 40 -4.43 -6.29 16.89
CA LYS A 40 -3.58 -6.59 18.08
C LYS A 40 -3.28 -8.08 18.19
N LEU A 41 -4.32 -8.92 18.11
CA LEU A 41 -4.17 -10.37 18.22
C LEU A 41 -3.33 -10.94 17.07
N GLN A 42 -3.62 -10.57 15.83
CA GLN A 42 -2.92 -11.11 14.66
C GLN A 42 -1.47 -10.64 14.59
N ARG A 43 -1.19 -9.37 14.89
CA ARG A 43 0.16 -8.80 14.94
C ARG A 43 1.01 -9.45 16.04
N SER A 44 0.42 -9.80 17.19
CA SER A 44 1.16 -10.52 18.25
C SER A 44 1.70 -11.89 17.82
N LYS A 45 1.18 -12.45 16.72
CA LYS A 45 1.52 -13.79 16.20
C LYS A 45 2.24 -13.76 14.86
N CYS A 46 2.38 -12.59 14.25
CA CYS A 46 2.90 -12.43 12.90
C CYS A 46 4.15 -11.55 12.92
N PRO A 47 5.36 -12.13 12.73
CA PRO A 47 6.61 -11.38 12.72
C PRO A 47 6.87 -10.65 11.39
N ALA A 48 6.05 -10.86 10.34
CA ALA A 48 6.21 -10.12 9.10
C ALA A 48 5.86 -8.65 9.26
N TYR A 49 6.52 -7.80 8.49
CA TYR A 49 6.12 -6.40 8.36
C TYR A 49 4.78 -6.32 7.61
N LEU A 50 3.86 -5.53 8.14
CA LEU A 50 2.53 -5.33 7.55
C LEU A 50 2.50 -4.01 6.79
N ILE A 51 2.16 -4.08 5.50
CA ILE A 51 1.84 -2.94 4.66
C ILE A 51 0.32 -2.84 4.58
N GLY A 52 -0.26 -1.81 5.21
CA GLY A 52 -1.71 -1.64 5.33
C GLY A 52 -2.24 -0.56 4.41
N GLY A 53 -3.27 -0.86 3.61
CA GLY A 53 -4.00 0.19 2.90
C GLY A 53 -4.91 1.01 3.82
N VAL A 54 -5.08 2.30 3.52
CA VAL A 54 -6.06 3.17 4.16
C VAL A 54 -6.94 3.77 3.06
N ARG A 55 -8.27 3.65 3.20
CA ARG A 55 -9.24 4.07 2.17
C ARG A 55 -8.85 3.54 0.78
N PHE A 56 -8.53 2.25 0.75
CA PHE A 56 -7.92 1.57 -0.39
C PHE A 56 -8.92 1.32 -1.51
N LYS A 57 -8.42 1.12 -2.74
CA LYS A 57 -9.25 0.78 -3.90
C LYS A 57 -10.17 -0.42 -3.61
N TYR A 58 -11.32 -0.45 -4.28
CA TYR A 58 -12.38 -1.48 -4.19
C TYR A 58 -13.20 -1.54 -2.91
N GLN A 59 -12.83 -0.81 -1.85
CA GLN A 59 -13.59 -0.82 -0.61
C GLN A 59 -14.39 0.47 -0.44
N PRO A 60 -15.68 0.40 -0.07
CA PRO A 60 -16.42 1.60 0.29
C PRO A 60 -15.76 2.23 1.52
N VAL A 61 -15.64 3.55 1.51
CA VAL A 61 -15.24 4.30 2.70
C VAL A 61 -16.43 4.34 3.64
N LEU A 62 -16.36 3.55 4.71
CA LEU A 62 -17.37 3.42 5.76
C LEU A 62 -16.97 4.13 7.07
N SER A 63 -15.73 4.61 7.16
CA SER A 63 -15.29 5.48 8.25
C SER A 63 -15.98 6.84 8.17
N GLU A 64 -16.39 7.34 9.33
CA GLU A 64 -16.96 8.68 9.51
C GLU A 64 -15.87 9.73 9.83
N ASN A 65 -14.61 9.28 9.99
CA ASN A 65 -13.48 10.16 10.21
C ASN A 65 -13.08 10.90 8.93
N ASP A 66 -12.20 11.89 9.06
CA ASP A 66 -11.45 12.42 7.92
C ASP A 66 -10.25 11.51 7.57
N VAL A 67 -9.53 11.88 6.51
CA VAL A 67 -8.35 11.12 6.05
C VAL A 67 -7.21 11.18 7.05
N GLU A 68 -7.03 12.30 7.76
CA GLU A 68 -5.94 12.48 8.71
C GLU A 68 -6.09 11.51 9.89
N GLU A 69 -7.29 11.42 10.46
CA GLU A 69 -7.57 10.55 11.59
C GLU A 69 -7.51 9.07 11.19
N ASP A 70 -8.01 8.71 10.00
CA ASP A 70 -7.87 7.33 9.50
C ASP A 70 -6.40 6.94 9.29
N LEU A 71 -5.54 7.86 8.86
CA LEU A 71 -4.10 7.62 8.73
C LEU A 71 -3.43 7.44 10.09
N LYS A 72 -3.80 8.25 11.10
CA LYS A 72 -3.32 8.09 12.48
C LYS A 72 -3.67 6.72 13.03
N ILE A 73 -4.92 6.28 12.87
CA ILE A 73 -5.35 4.94 13.26
C ILE A 73 -4.56 3.88 12.48
N GLY A 74 -4.38 4.08 11.17
CA GLY A 74 -3.64 3.15 10.31
C GLY A 74 -2.21 2.92 10.78
N MET A 75 -1.50 3.99 11.16
CA MET A 75 -0.14 3.92 11.70
C MET A 75 -0.02 3.09 12.98
N THR A 76 -1.11 2.90 13.74
CA THR A 76 -1.11 2.02 14.93
C THR A 76 -1.34 0.54 14.59
N ARG A 77 -1.81 0.23 13.38
CA ARG A 77 -2.24 -1.11 12.96
C ARG A 77 -1.25 -1.82 12.03
N CYS A 78 -0.34 -1.10 11.39
CA CYS A 78 0.64 -1.64 10.44
C CYS A 78 2.03 -0.99 10.59
N ASP A 79 2.99 -1.40 9.76
CA ASP A 79 4.38 -0.88 9.76
C ASP A 79 4.66 0.06 8.58
N ALA A 80 3.80 0.05 7.55
CA ALA A 80 3.84 0.94 6.41
C ALA A 80 2.43 1.15 5.85
N ILE A 81 2.14 2.35 5.35
CA ILE A 81 0.83 2.66 4.74
C ILE A 81 0.93 2.57 3.23
N ALA A 82 0.05 1.78 2.62
CA ALA A 82 -0.11 1.75 1.17
C ALA A 82 -1.17 2.76 0.70
N VAL A 83 -0.77 3.61 -0.24
CA VAL A 83 -1.67 4.51 -0.96
C VAL A 83 -1.95 3.99 -2.36
N THR A 84 -3.21 4.02 -2.77
CA THR A 84 -3.66 3.74 -4.14
C THR A 84 -4.63 4.82 -4.58
N GLU A 85 -4.91 4.91 -5.88
CA GLU A 85 -6.09 5.64 -6.33
C GLU A 85 -7.39 4.86 -6.06
N ASN A 86 -8.52 5.36 -6.57
CA ASN A 86 -9.85 4.82 -6.31
C ASN A 86 -10.16 3.53 -7.09
N ALA A 87 -9.50 3.29 -8.23
CA ALA A 87 -9.72 2.12 -9.08
C ALA A 87 -8.42 1.54 -9.64
N THR A 88 -8.46 0.29 -10.10
CA THR A 88 -7.31 -0.33 -10.80
C THR A 88 -7.09 0.27 -12.17
N GLY A 89 -5.82 0.33 -12.56
CA GLY A 89 -5.38 0.97 -13.80
C GLY A 89 -5.30 2.49 -13.70
N GLN A 90 -5.68 3.09 -12.56
CA GLN A 90 -5.47 4.50 -12.29
C GLN A 90 -4.13 4.72 -11.59
N GLU A 91 -3.40 5.71 -12.08
CA GLU A 91 -2.25 6.28 -11.37
C GLU A 91 -2.72 6.92 -10.07
N THR A 92 -1.96 6.69 -8.98
CA THR A 92 -2.18 7.43 -7.74
C THR A 92 -1.78 8.88 -7.95
N SER A 93 -2.74 9.78 -7.83
CA SER A 93 -2.52 11.21 -8.02
C SER A 93 -1.51 11.77 -7.04
N MET A 94 -0.70 12.73 -7.50
CA MET A 94 0.28 13.41 -6.66
C MET A 94 -0.38 14.17 -5.51
N GLU A 95 -1.57 14.72 -5.71
CA GLU A 95 -2.36 15.35 -4.64
C GLU A 95 -2.62 14.37 -3.48
N LYS A 96 -3.02 13.13 -3.79
CA LYS A 96 -3.25 12.10 -2.78
C LYS A 96 -1.97 11.66 -2.09
N ILE A 97 -0.87 11.51 -2.85
CA ILE A 97 0.45 11.16 -2.30
C ILE A 97 0.95 12.26 -1.36
N GLU A 98 0.82 13.53 -1.75
CA GLU A 98 1.20 14.68 -0.94
C GLU A 98 0.35 14.77 0.35
N LEU A 99 -0.96 14.55 0.23
CA LEU A 99 -1.86 14.46 1.38
C LEU A 99 -1.44 13.36 2.36
N PHE A 100 -1.13 12.17 1.86
CA PHE A 100 -0.69 11.05 2.70
C PHE A 100 0.67 11.37 3.34
N ARG A 101 1.66 11.80 2.54
CA ARG A 101 3.00 12.12 3.05
C ARG A 101 2.95 13.17 4.17
N LYS A 102 2.16 14.23 3.98
CA LYS A 102 1.98 15.30 4.98
C LYS A 102 1.48 14.77 6.32
N ASN A 103 0.50 13.86 6.30
CA ASN A 103 -0.11 13.33 7.51
C ASN A 103 0.70 12.19 8.15
N LEU A 104 1.50 11.48 7.37
CA LEU A 104 2.33 10.37 7.84
C LEU A 104 3.68 10.81 8.43
N GLY A 105 4.15 12.04 8.15
CA GLY A 105 5.44 12.50 8.66
C GLY A 105 6.58 11.63 8.12
N ASP A 106 7.28 10.90 9.00
CA ASP A 106 8.35 9.95 8.64
C ASP A 106 7.87 8.48 8.58
N PHE A 107 6.57 8.23 8.83
CA PHE A 107 6.03 6.87 8.79
C PHE A 107 6.09 6.28 7.36
N PRO A 108 6.50 5.02 7.14
CA PRO A 108 6.74 4.52 5.78
C PRO A 108 5.51 4.58 4.86
N LEU A 109 5.67 5.22 3.70
CA LEU A 109 4.65 5.39 2.67
C LEU A 109 4.97 4.53 1.43
N VAL A 110 4.04 3.66 1.07
CA VAL A 110 4.13 2.76 -0.09
C VAL A 110 3.17 3.21 -1.18
N ILE A 111 3.69 3.49 -2.37
CA ILE A 111 2.88 3.85 -3.54
C ILE A 111 2.51 2.56 -4.27
N ALA A 112 1.25 2.15 -4.13
CA ALA A 112 0.80 0.80 -4.47
C ALA A 112 -0.07 0.72 -5.74
N ALA A 113 -0.15 1.81 -6.53
CA ALA A 113 -0.84 1.79 -7.81
C ALA A 113 -0.27 2.78 -8.82
N GLY A 114 -0.03 2.27 -10.04
CA GLY A 114 0.22 3.07 -11.24
C GLY A 114 1.59 3.76 -11.28
N VAL A 115 2.60 3.22 -10.61
CA VAL A 115 3.99 3.68 -10.77
C VAL A 115 4.51 3.25 -12.15
N THR A 116 5.03 4.20 -12.90
CA THR A 116 5.64 4.03 -14.24
C THR A 116 6.95 4.82 -14.30
N LEU A 117 7.73 4.66 -15.38
CA LEU A 117 8.99 5.40 -15.53
C LEU A 117 8.79 6.92 -15.52
N GLU A 118 7.68 7.38 -16.12
CA GLU A 118 7.37 8.79 -16.30
C GLU A 118 7.07 9.48 -14.97
N ASN A 119 6.46 8.76 -14.02
CA ASN A 119 6.03 9.33 -12.74
C ASN A 119 6.88 8.90 -11.53
N ALA A 120 7.69 7.82 -11.65
CA ALA A 120 8.45 7.24 -10.54
C ALA A 120 9.31 8.26 -9.81
N LYS A 121 10.04 9.11 -10.55
CA LYS A 121 10.92 10.12 -9.93
C LYS A 121 10.14 11.11 -9.05
N LYS A 122 8.97 11.56 -9.49
CA LYS A 122 8.15 12.51 -8.73
C LYS A 122 7.50 11.84 -7.52
N GLN A 123 6.99 10.63 -7.73
CA GLN A 123 6.31 9.85 -6.70
C GLN A 123 7.26 9.39 -5.59
N LEU A 124 8.44 8.85 -5.94
CA LEU A 124 9.45 8.35 -4.99
C LEU A 124 10.25 9.43 -4.27
N LYS A 125 10.05 10.72 -4.60
CA LYS A 125 10.48 11.83 -3.73
C LYS A 125 9.69 11.91 -2.43
N LEU A 126 8.47 11.36 -2.43
CA LEU A 126 7.55 11.39 -1.29
C LEU A 126 7.31 9.98 -0.73
N GLY A 127 7.27 8.96 -1.61
CA GLY A 127 7.12 7.56 -1.22
C GLY A 127 8.45 6.89 -0.90
N ASP A 128 8.41 6.02 0.11
CA ASP A 128 9.57 5.24 0.56
C ASP A 128 9.69 3.91 -0.21
N MET A 129 8.56 3.41 -0.74
CA MET A 129 8.46 2.16 -1.48
C MET A 129 7.41 2.25 -2.60
N ALA A 130 7.51 1.34 -3.58
CA ALA A 130 6.50 1.17 -4.63
C ALA A 130 6.13 -0.31 -4.80
N ILE A 131 4.84 -0.60 -4.96
CA ILE A 131 4.33 -1.92 -5.37
C ILE A 131 3.90 -1.81 -6.84
N ILE A 132 4.56 -2.58 -7.70
CA ILE A 132 4.42 -2.46 -9.15
C ILE A 132 3.96 -3.80 -9.72
N GLY A 133 2.80 -3.79 -10.36
CA GLY A 133 2.19 -4.96 -10.98
C GLY A 133 2.19 -4.87 -12.50
N SER A 134 1.19 -4.19 -13.05
CA SER A 134 0.92 -4.17 -14.50
C SER A 134 2.08 -3.64 -15.33
N TYR A 135 2.85 -2.66 -14.85
CA TYR A 135 4.00 -2.13 -15.58
C TYR A 135 5.05 -3.21 -15.91
N PHE A 136 5.22 -4.21 -15.03
CA PHE A 136 6.16 -5.31 -15.25
C PHE A 136 5.61 -6.42 -16.15
N LYS A 137 4.36 -6.33 -16.61
CA LYS A 137 3.78 -7.32 -17.52
C LYS A 137 4.11 -6.99 -18.98
N ASP A 138 4.24 -8.03 -19.80
CA ASP A 138 4.50 -7.95 -21.25
C ASP A 138 3.52 -7.03 -22.00
N ASN A 139 2.27 -6.99 -21.54
CA ASN A 139 1.17 -6.24 -22.16
C ASN A 139 0.75 -4.98 -21.37
N TYR A 140 1.45 -4.66 -20.28
CA TYR A 140 1.12 -3.56 -19.36
C TYR A 140 -0.27 -3.63 -18.69
N LYS A 141 -0.86 -4.83 -18.58
CA LYS A 141 -2.16 -5.10 -17.93
C LYS A 141 -1.99 -5.86 -16.62
N ASP A 142 -3.09 -6.04 -15.89
CA ASP A 142 -3.14 -6.83 -14.65
C ASP A 142 -3.13 -8.36 -14.88
N PHE A 143 -3.08 -8.79 -16.14
CA PHE A 143 -2.90 -10.16 -16.58
C PHE A 143 -1.68 -10.30 -17.50
N GLY A 144 -1.23 -11.52 -17.73
CA GLY A 144 -0.05 -11.81 -18.57
C GLY A 144 1.21 -12.11 -17.75
N ASP A 145 2.31 -12.32 -18.47
CA ASP A 145 3.58 -12.74 -17.89
C ASP A 145 4.47 -11.56 -17.56
N VAL A 146 5.34 -11.75 -16.56
CA VAL A 146 6.33 -10.73 -16.20
C VAL A 146 7.39 -10.63 -17.29
N SER A 147 7.60 -9.44 -17.82
CA SER A 147 8.66 -9.13 -18.78
C SER A 147 9.94 -8.76 -18.05
N VAL A 148 10.98 -9.57 -18.22
CA VAL A 148 12.33 -9.29 -17.69
C VAL A 148 12.87 -7.96 -18.23
N GLU A 149 12.55 -7.62 -19.47
CA GLU A 149 12.97 -6.37 -20.10
C GLU A 149 12.33 -5.14 -19.43
N HIS A 150 11.03 -5.21 -19.12
CA HIS A 150 10.34 -4.11 -18.44
C HIS A 150 10.88 -3.92 -17.02
N VAL A 151 11.09 -5.02 -16.29
CA VAL A 151 11.70 -4.98 -14.94
C VAL A 151 13.10 -4.36 -15.00
N LYS A 152 13.95 -4.81 -15.92
CA LYS A 152 15.32 -4.29 -16.04
C LYS A 152 15.32 -2.80 -16.37
N THR A 153 14.57 -2.39 -17.39
CA THR A 153 14.47 -0.98 -17.79
C THR A 153 13.99 -0.11 -16.65
N PHE A 154 12.98 -0.56 -15.91
CA PHE A 154 12.48 0.16 -14.74
C PHE A 154 13.53 0.28 -13.64
N MET A 155 14.16 -0.83 -13.27
CA MET A 155 15.14 -0.84 -12.17
C MET A 155 16.43 -0.06 -12.50
N ASP A 156 16.84 -0.05 -13.77
CA ASP A 156 17.95 0.79 -14.25
C ASP A 156 17.63 2.27 -14.06
N GLU A 157 16.39 2.70 -14.30
CA GLU A 157 15.97 4.09 -14.05
C GLU A 157 15.84 4.39 -12.55
N ILE A 158 15.26 3.48 -11.75
CA ILE A 158 15.19 3.64 -10.29
C ILE A 158 16.58 3.81 -9.67
N LYS A 159 17.58 3.08 -10.18
CA LYS A 159 18.96 3.23 -9.71
C LYS A 159 19.47 4.66 -9.91
N LYS A 160 19.25 5.24 -11.10
CA LYS A 160 19.64 6.64 -11.38
C LYS A 160 18.89 7.62 -10.48
N ILE A 161 17.58 7.43 -10.31
CA ILE A 161 16.77 8.29 -9.43
C ILE A 161 17.33 8.29 -8.01
N ARG A 162 17.71 7.12 -7.47
CA ARG A 162 18.29 7.00 -6.12
C ARG A 162 19.67 7.64 -5.98
N GLU A 163 20.45 7.74 -7.06
CA GLU A 163 21.73 8.44 -7.05
C GLU A 163 21.57 9.97 -7.04
N GLU A 164 20.37 10.47 -7.40
CA GLU A 164 20.05 11.91 -7.46
C GLU A 164 19.23 12.44 -6.26
N LEU A 165 18.69 11.55 -5.42
CA LEU A 165 17.91 11.89 -4.21
C LEU A 165 18.80 11.95 -2.98
#